data_AF-A0A353EWZ9-F1
#
_entry.id   AF-A0A353EWZ9-F1
#
_cell.length_a   1.000
_cell.length_b   1.000
_cell.length_c   1.000
_cell.angle_alpha   90.00
_cell.angle_beta   90.00
_cell.angle_gamma   90.00
#
_symmetry.space_group_name_H-M   'P 1'
#
loop_
_entity.id
_entity.type
_entity.pdbx_description
1 polymer ?
#
loop_
_entity_poly.entity_id
_entity_poly.type
_entity_poly.pdbx_seq_one_letter_code
_entity_poly.pdbx_strand_id
1 'polypeptide(L)'
;MANFHPDLYTRLLKGNLYSREASLLQDFLGLAATIEGQTYPCCAKYYLDRFEGVTMEWDARSADVRKLTAYQRSCVNQLAEVTNAIRTE
;
A
#
# COMPACT_ATOMS: atom_id res chain seq x y z
N MET A 1 0.15 -0.78 7.37
CA MET A 1 -0.42 -0.94 6.02
C MET A 1 -1.68 -0.15 5.71
N ALA A 2 -2.52 0.23 6.68
CA ALA A 2 -3.78 0.95 6.39
C ALA A 2 -3.59 2.30 5.65
N ASN A 3 -2.37 2.85 5.59
CA ASN A 3 -2.07 4.05 4.80
C ASN A 3 -2.11 3.81 3.27
N PHE A 4 -2.09 2.56 2.81
CA PHE A 4 -2.10 2.24 1.38
C PHE A 4 -3.51 1.84 0.92
N HIS A 5 -4.03 0.73 1.41
CA HIS A 5 -5.33 0.19 0.97
C HIS A 5 -6.22 -0.22 2.15
N PRO A 6 -6.67 0.74 2.97
CA PRO A 6 -7.50 0.46 4.16
C PRO A 6 -8.85 -0.16 3.80
N ASP A 7 -9.36 0.16 2.62
CA ASP A 7 -10.58 -0.41 2.04
C ASP A 7 -10.47 -1.92 1.85
N LEU A 8 -9.31 -2.44 1.42
CA LEU A 8 -9.11 -3.88 1.24
C LEU A 8 -9.06 -4.63 2.58
N TYR A 9 -8.45 -4.03 3.62
CA TYR A 9 -8.54 -4.58 4.98
C TYR A 9 -9.99 -4.59 5.47
N THR A 10 -10.75 -3.54 5.19
CA THR A 10 -12.17 -3.46 5.55
C THR A 10 -12.98 -4.52 4.82
N ARG A 11 -12.73 -4.73 3.52
CA ARG A 11 -13.37 -5.77 2.71
C ARG A 11 -13.09 -7.16 3.25
N LEU A 12 -11.84 -7.45 3.62
CA LEU A 12 -11.47 -8.72 4.23
C LEU A 12 -12.20 -8.94 5.56
N LEU A 13 -12.10 -7.99 6.49
CA LEU A 13 -12.61 -8.14 7.85
C LEU A 13 -14.14 -8.16 7.96
N LYS A 14 -14.85 -7.54 7.00
CA LYS A 14 -16.31 -7.56 6.93
C LYS A 14 -16.88 -8.72 6.11
N GLY A 15 -16.04 -9.41 5.34
CA GLY A 15 -16.44 -10.53 4.49
C GLY A 15 -16.53 -11.86 5.23
N ASN A 16 -16.83 -12.92 4.49
CA ASN A 16 -16.72 -14.28 5.00
C ASN A 16 -15.24 -14.71 5.03
N LEU A 17 -14.63 -14.71 6.22
CA LEU A 17 -13.21 -15.02 6.41
C LEU A 17 -12.81 -16.45 6.00
N TYR A 18 -13.77 -17.37 5.87
CA TYR A 18 -13.52 -18.75 5.45
C TYR A 18 -13.69 -18.97 3.94
N SER A 19 -13.98 -17.91 3.19
CA SER A 19 -14.12 -17.97 1.73
C SER A 19 -12.76 -18.03 1.03
N ARG A 20 -12.74 -18.55 -0.19
CA ARG A 20 -11.52 -18.58 -1.02
C ARG A 20 -11.05 -17.16 -1.35
N GLU A 21 -12.00 -16.26 -1.57
CA GLU A 21 -11.79 -14.86 -1.88
C GLU A 21 -11.11 -14.15 -0.70
N ALA A 22 -11.54 -14.41 0.54
CA ALA A 22 -10.88 -13.89 1.73
C ALA A 22 -9.43 -14.40 1.87
N SER A 23 -9.19 -15.70 1.59
CA SER A 23 -7.83 -16.25 1.61
C SER A 23 -6.92 -15.57 0.59
N LEU A 24 -7.37 -15.43 -0.66
CA LEU A 24 -6.59 -14.77 -1.71
C LEU A 24 -6.32 -13.29 -1.41
N LEU A 25 -7.32 -12.59 -0.87
CA LEU A 25 -7.16 -11.20 -0.43
C LEU A 25 -6.16 -11.08 0.72
N GLN A 26 -6.19 -12.00 1.67
CA GLN A 26 -5.22 -12.06 2.78
C GLN A 26 -3.80 -12.35 2.28
N ASP A 27 -3.64 -13.25 1.31
CA ASP A 27 -2.34 -13.55 0.69
C ASP A 27 -1.77 -12.31 0.00
N PHE A 28 -2.60 -11.59 -0.77
CA PHE A 28 -2.21 -10.33 -1.37
C PHE A 28 -1.81 -9.30 -0.31
N LEU A 29 -2.64 -9.08 0.72
CA LEU A 29 -2.36 -8.10 1.78
C LEU A 29 -1.07 -8.43 2.54
N GLY A 30 -0.78 -9.71 2.73
CA GLY A 30 0.47 -10.18 3.32
C GLY A 30 1.69 -9.85 2.47
N LEU A 31 1.62 -10.12 1.16
CA LEU A 31 2.70 -9.76 0.23
C LEU A 31 2.86 -8.24 0.10
N ALA A 32 1.75 -7.51 -0.02
CA ALA A 32 1.73 -6.06 -0.12
C ALA A 32 2.34 -5.38 1.12
N ALA A 33 2.24 -6.01 2.30
CA ALA A 33 2.85 -5.49 3.53
C ALA A 33 4.36 -5.31 3.44
N THR A 34 5.04 -6.06 2.56
CA THR A 34 6.49 -5.92 2.35
C THR A 34 6.90 -4.57 1.78
N ILE A 35 5.95 -3.76 1.27
CA ILE A 35 6.23 -2.39 0.82
C ILE A 35 6.70 -1.47 1.96
N GLU A 36 6.36 -1.79 3.21
CA GLU A 36 6.88 -1.06 4.38
C GLU A 36 8.39 -1.25 4.56
N GLY A 37 8.99 -2.26 3.91
CA GLY A 37 10.45 -2.43 3.81
C GLY A 37 11.13 -1.40 2.90
N GLN A 38 10.38 -0.63 2.12
CA GLN A 38 10.90 0.57 1.45
C GLN A 38 11.15 1.68 2.49
N THR A 39 11.47 2.91 2.07
CA THR A 39 11.72 4.01 3.01
C THR A 39 10.42 4.48 3.67
N TYR A 40 9.94 3.77 4.70
CA TYR A 40 8.75 4.13 5.47
C TYR A 40 9.08 5.20 6.54
N PRO A 41 8.23 6.23 6.75
CA PRO A 41 6.91 6.45 6.16
C PRO A 41 6.92 7.21 4.83
N CYS A 42 8.08 7.59 4.29
CA CYS A 42 8.18 8.39 3.06
C CYS A 42 7.49 7.71 1.87
N CYS A 43 7.60 6.38 1.74
CA CYS A 43 6.92 5.60 0.70
C CYS A 43 5.38 5.64 0.83
N ALA A 44 4.85 5.62 2.06
CA ALA A 44 3.41 5.71 2.31
C ALA A 44 2.88 7.12 2.00
N LYS A 45 3.64 8.15 2.39
CA LYS A 45 3.31 9.55 2.04
C LYS A 45 3.31 9.77 0.54
N TYR A 46 4.30 9.22 -0.16
CA TYR A 46 4.36 9.21 -1.62
C TYR A 46 3.12 8.53 -2.22
N TYR A 47 2.71 7.38 -1.70
CA TYR A 47 1.51 6.68 -2.16
C TYR A 47 0.25 7.53 -1.99
N LEU A 48 0.05 8.08 -0.79
CA LEU A 48 -1.11 8.91 -0.44
C LEU A 48 -1.22 10.16 -1.33
N ASP A 49 -0.10 10.85 -1.55
CA ASP A 49 -0.01 12.04 -2.41
C ASP A 49 -0.30 11.73 -3.88
N ARG A 50 0.20 10.59 -4.38
CA ARG A 50 0.12 10.25 -5.82
C ARG A 50 -1.14 9.49 -6.24
N PHE A 51 -1.70 8.66 -5.37
CA PHE A 51 -2.72 7.70 -5.77
C PHE A 51 -4.04 7.83 -5.00
N GLU A 52 -4.02 8.40 -3.79
CA GLU A 52 -5.22 8.52 -2.94
C GLU A 52 -5.73 9.97 -2.82
N GLY A 53 -5.10 10.91 -3.55
CA GLY A 53 -5.52 12.32 -3.59
C GLY A 53 -5.28 13.07 -2.27
N VAL A 54 -4.45 12.54 -1.38
CA VAL A 54 -4.10 13.19 -0.11
C VAL A 54 -2.77 13.91 -0.25
N THR A 55 -2.81 15.14 -0.76
CA THR A 55 -1.60 15.94 -1.02
C THR A 55 -0.79 16.17 0.25
N MET A 56 0.48 15.76 0.23
CA MET A 56 1.40 15.95 1.35
C MET A 56 2.87 15.87 0.96
N GLU A 57 3.74 16.48 1.76
CA GLU A 57 5.18 16.29 1.63
C GLU A 57 5.61 14.88 2.02
N TRP A 58 6.58 14.34 1.27
CA TRP A 58 7.08 12.97 1.49
C TRP A 58 8.14 12.89 2.59
N ASP A 59 8.65 14.03 3.07
CA ASP A 59 9.67 14.09 4.12
C ASP A 59 9.12 13.55 5.45
N ALA A 60 9.98 12.93 6.25
CA ALA A 60 9.63 12.43 7.55
C ALA A 60 10.78 12.57 8.54
N ARG A 61 10.44 12.95 9.78
CA ARG A 61 11.43 13.03 10.86
C ARG A 61 12.14 11.70 11.15
N SER A 62 11.47 10.57 10.88
CA SER A 62 11.95 9.23 11.21
C SER A 62 12.69 8.54 10.06
N ALA A 63 12.71 9.11 8.85
CA ALA A 63 13.31 8.47 7.69
C ALA A 63 13.81 9.50 6.67
N ASP A 64 14.97 9.24 6.09
CA ASP A 64 15.56 10.13 5.09
C ASP A 64 14.88 9.94 3.72
N VAL A 65 14.09 10.93 3.29
CA VAL A 65 13.38 10.91 2.01
C VAL A 65 14.30 10.71 0.81
N ARG A 66 15.59 11.05 0.91
CA ARG A 66 16.57 10.82 -0.17
C ARG A 66 16.82 9.33 -0.43
N LYS A 67 16.51 8.46 0.55
CA LYS A 67 16.55 7.00 0.41
C LYS A 67 15.34 6.45 -0.33
N LEU A 68 14.26 7.24 -0.50
CA LEU A 68 13.16 6.91 -1.40
C LEU A 68 13.65 7.05 -2.85
N THR A 69 14.39 6.05 -3.32
CA THR A 69 15.00 6.07 -4.66
C THR A 69 13.96 5.88 -5.75
N ALA A 70 14.38 6.02 -7.02
CA ALA A 70 13.53 5.70 -8.17
C ALA A 70 13.05 4.25 -8.15
N TYR A 71 13.90 3.31 -7.72
CA TYR A 71 13.53 1.91 -7.55
C TYR A 71 12.41 1.74 -6.53
N GLN A 72 12.55 2.33 -5.34
CA GLN A 72 11.53 2.19 -4.29
C GLN A 72 10.20 2.82 -4.71
N ARG A 73 10.23 3.98 -5.38
CA ARG A 73 9.01 4.57 -5.97
C ARG A 73 8.39 3.66 -7.03
N SER A 74 9.19 3.03 -7.87
CA SER A 74 8.70 2.05 -8.84
C SER A 74 7.95 0.90 -8.17
N CYS A 75 8.46 0.37 -7.05
CA CYS A 75 7.77 -0.66 -6.28
C CYS A 75 6.41 -0.16 -5.74
N VAL A 76 6.37 1.09 -5.25
CA VAL A 76 5.12 1.69 -4.75
C VAL A 76 4.11 1.92 -5.89
N ASN A 77 4.57 2.32 -7.08
CA ASN A 77 3.72 2.48 -8.27
C ASN A 77 3.10 1.14 -8.68
N GLN A 78 3.91 0.08 -8.76
CA GLN A 78 3.43 -1.27 -9.08
C GLN A 78 2.45 -1.78 -8.02
N LEU A 79 2.70 -1.49 -6.74
CA LEU A 79 1.73 -1.78 -5.68
C LEU A 79 0.40 -1.05 -5.94
N ALA A 80 0.43 0.24 -6.29
CA ALA A 80 -0.78 1.00 -6.58
C ALA A 80 -1.58 0.42 -7.75
N GLU A 81 -0.90 0.03 -8.82
CA GLU A 81 -1.51 -0.62 -9.99
C GLU A 81 -2.22 -1.93 -9.59
N VAL A 82 -1.51 -2.82 -8.89
CA VAL A 82 -2.07 -4.11 -8.46
C VAL A 82 -3.18 -3.93 -7.43
N THR A 83 -3.02 -3.01 -6.48
CA THR A 83 -4.07 -2.65 -5.52
C THR A 83 -5.35 -2.22 -6.25
N ASN A 84 -5.23 -1.37 -7.28
CA ASN A 84 -6.40 -0.92 -8.04
C ASN A 84 -7.05 -2.05 -8.84
N ALA A 85 -6.27 -2.96 -9.44
CA ALA A 85 -6.83 -4.14 -10.08
C ALA A 85 -7.65 -4.99 -9.09
N ILE A 86 -7.12 -5.23 -7.89
CA ILE A 86 -7.79 -6.00 -6.84
C ILE A 86 -9.02 -5.27 -6.26
N ARG A 87 -9.05 -3.94 -6.29
CA ARG A 87 -10.22 -3.14 -5.89
C ARG A 87 -11.37 -3.25 -6.89
N THR A 88 -11.05 -3.41 -8.17
CA THR A 88 -12.05 -3.49 -9.26
C THR A 88 -12.62 -4.89 -9.47
N GLU A 89 -11.96 -5.92 -8.93
CA GLU A 89 -12.49 -7.29 -8.78
C GLU A 89 -13.51 -7.38 -7.65
#